data_AF-A0A925JP48-F1
#
_entry.id   AF-A0A925JP48-F1
#
_cell.length_a   1.000
_cell.length_b   1.000
_cell.length_c   1.000
_cell.angle_alpha   90.00
_cell.angle_beta   90.00
_cell.angle_gamma   90.00
#
_symmetry.space_group_name_H-M   'P 1'
#
loop_
_entity.id
_entity.type
_entity.pdbx_description
1 polymer ?
#
loop_
_entity_poly.entity_id
_entity_poly.type
_entity_poly.pdbx_seq_one_letter_code
_entity_poly.pdbx_strand_id
1 'polypeptide(L)'
;MLLKKAGDYADQLAGHVNHLNAAVRTVTGKLITTHLNERVLAEARSPLTRTDWPVADIAFGLGFDYASCFTNFFKKHTGVTPLTIRKQ
;
A
#
# COMPACT_ATOMS: atom_id res chain seq x y z
N MET A 1 -17.71 9.56 5.69
CA MET A 1 -16.90 9.02 6.81
C MET A 1 -15.47 9.51 6.62
N LEU A 2 -15.01 10.43 7.47
CA LEU A 2 -13.63 10.90 7.49
C LEU A 2 -12.81 9.81 8.19
N LEU A 3 -11.84 9.19 7.52
CA LEU A 3 -10.84 8.35 8.16
C LEU A 3 -10.01 9.25 9.09
N LYS A 4 -10.32 9.23 10.39
CA LYS A 4 -9.79 10.20 11.37
C LYS A 4 -8.40 9.83 11.88
N LYS A 5 -7.94 8.59 11.71
CA LYS A 5 -6.63 8.11 12.17
C LYS A 5 -6.02 7.09 11.20
N ALA A 6 -4.69 7.08 11.09
CA ALA A 6 -3.95 6.10 10.29
C ALA A 6 -4.21 4.66 10.75
N GLY A 7 -4.50 4.46 12.05
CA GLY A 7 -4.92 3.16 12.60
C GLY A 7 -6.27 2.68 12.06
N ASP A 8 -7.28 3.55 11.97
CA ASP A 8 -8.60 3.17 11.44
C ASP A 8 -8.52 2.79 9.95
N TYR A 9 -7.63 3.46 9.21
CA TYR A 9 -7.31 3.07 7.83
C TYR A 9 -6.58 1.75 7.78
N ALA A 10 -5.56 1.57 8.62
CA ALA A 10 -4.82 0.33 8.71
C ALA A 10 -5.74 -0.83 9.11
N ASP A 11 -6.75 -0.65 9.94
CA ASP A 11 -7.72 -1.68 10.31
C ASP A 11 -8.71 -1.98 9.18
N GLN A 12 -9.19 -0.95 8.49
CA GLN A 12 -10.09 -1.09 7.34
C GLN A 12 -9.37 -1.72 6.14
N LEU A 13 -8.12 -1.33 5.91
CA LEU A 13 -7.24 -1.99 4.95
C LEU A 13 -6.89 -3.38 5.45
N ALA A 14 -6.52 -3.60 6.71
CA ALA A 14 -6.09 -4.90 7.22
C ALA A 14 -7.16 -5.97 7.03
N GLY A 15 -8.45 -5.67 7.14
CA GLY A 15 -9.50 -6.63 6.78
C GLY A 15 -9.47 -7.04 5.30
N HIS A 16 -9.23 -6.08 4.41
CA HIS A 16 -9.21 -6.27 2.96
C HIS A 16 -7.87 -6.84 2.46
N VAL A 17 -6.77 -6.32 3.01
CA VAL A 17 -5.35 -6.60 2.79
C VAL A 17 -4.90 -7.85 3.50
N ASN A 18 -5.41 -8.26 4.67
CA ASN A 18 -5.07 -9.58 5.23
C ASN A 18 -5.66 -10.71 4.39
N HIS A 19 -6.86 -10.51 3.83
CA HIS A 19 -7.42 -11.45 2.86
C HIS A 19 -6.60 -11.45 1.55
N LEU A 20 -6.18 -10.25 1.13
CA LEU A 20 -5.28 -10.04 -0.01
C LEU A 20 -3.89 -10.66 0.22
N ASN A 21 -3.33 -10.51 1.42
CA ASN A 21 -1.99 -10.93 1.81
C ASN A 21 -1.93 -12.41 2.10
N ALA A 22 -2.99 -13.00 2.64
CA ALA A 22 -3.14 -14.45 2.68
C ALA A 22 -3.13 -15.02 1.25
N ALA A 23 -3.80 -14.36 0.29
CA ALA A 23 -3.72 -14.73 -1.12
C ALA A 23 -2.32 -14.47 -1.75
N VAL A 24 -1.63 -13.38 -1.37
CA VAL A 24 -0.28 -12.99 -1.86
C VAL A 24 0.81 -13.92 -1.32
N ARG A 25 0.77 -14.25 -0.02
CA ARG A 25 1.74 -15.15 0.63
C ARG A 25 1.67 -16.57 0.10
N THR A 26 0.51 -16.99 -0.39
CA THR A 26 0.37 -18.34 -0.96
C THR A 26 1.05 -18.45 -2.34
N VAL A 27 1.34 -17.32 -3.02
CA VAL A 27 1.76 -17.32 -4.43
C VAL A 27 3.19 -16.80 -4.66
N THR A 28 3.82 -16.06 -3.74
CA THR A 28 5.20 -15.62 -3.97
C THR A 28 6.29 -16.62 -3.58
N GLY A 29 6.40 -17.72 -4.32
CA GLY A 29 7.75 -17.90 -4.87
C GLY A 29 8.12 -16.64 -5.68
N LYS A 30 7.17 -16.24 -6.54
CA LYS A 30 6.88 -15.01 -7.31
C LYS A 30 5.54 -15.39 -7.99
N LEU A 31 4.46 -14.63 -8.10
CA LEU A 31 4.24 -13.24 -8.50
C LEU A 31 2.85 -12.84 -8.00
N ILE A 32 2.73 -11.65 -7.42
CA ILE A 32 1.47 -10.92 -7.36
C ILE A 32 1.06 -10.65 -8.81
N THR A 33 -0.10 -11.14 -9.24
CA THR A 33 -0.63 -10.90 -10.60
C THR A 33 -0.71 -9.40 -10.89
N THR A 34 -0.54 -8.98 -12.14
CA THR A 34 -0.54 -7.56 -12.54
C THR A 34 -1.75 -6.80 -11.98
N HIS A 35 -2.93 -7.41 -11.99
CA HIS A 35 -4.14 -6.83 -11.40
C HIS A 35 -4.06 -6.56 -9.91
N LEU A 36 -3.38 -7.42 -9.16
CA LEU A 36 -3.25 -7.23 -7.74
C LEU A 36 -2.25 -6.11 -7.41
N ASN A 37 -1.18 -5.99 -8.19
CA ASN A 37 -0.27 -4.85 -8.12
C ASN A 37 -1.02 -3.54 -8.41
N GLU A 38 -1.84 -3.50 -9.45
CA GLU A 38 -2.66 -2.33 -9.78
C GLU A 38 -3.60 -1.92 -8.63
N ARG A 39 -4.24 -2.90 -7.96
CA ARG A 39 -5.09 -2.64 -6.79
C ARG A 39 -4.29 -2.06 -5.62
N VAL A 40 -3.15 -2.67 -5.27
CA VAL A 40 -2.26 -2.16 -4.20
C VAL A 40 -1.79 -0.73 -4.53
N LEU A 41 -1.45 -0.44 -5.78
CA LEU A 41 -1.04 0.90 -6.21
C LEU A 41 -2.19 1.91 -6.15
N ALA A 42 -3.41 1.51 -6.52
CA ALA A 42 -4.59 2.36 -6.44
C ALA A 42 -4.94 2.68 -4.97
N GLU A 43 -4.92 1.68 -4.10
CA GLU A 43 -5.15 1.84 -2.66
C GLU A 43 -4.05 2.65 -1.99
N ALA A 44 -2.81 2.60 -2.48
CA ALA A 44 -1.71 3.42 -1.99
C ALA A 44 -1.81 4.88 -2.45
N ARG A 45 -2.28 5.15 -3.68
CA ARG A 45 -2.36 6.52 -4.23
C ARG A 45 -3.30 7.42 -3.43
N SER A 46 -4.47 6.92 -3.04
CA SER A 46 -5.48 7.72 -2.32
C SER A 46 -4.94 8.34 -1.02
N PRO A 47 -4.36 7.59 -0.06
CA PRO A 47 -3.80 8.18 1.16
C PRO A 47 -2.52 8.99 0.87
N LEU A 48 -1.71 8.63 -0.13
CA LEU A 48 -0.51 9.41 -0.45
C LEU A 48 -0.82 10.85 -0.91
N THR A 49 -1.93 11.06 -1.63
CA THR A 49 -2.32 12.38 -2.15
C THR A 49 -3.35 13.11 -1.29
N ARG A 50 -4.12 12.40 -0.45
CA ARG A 50 -5.24 12.98 0.31
C ARG A 50 -4.99 13.06 1.81
N THR A 51 -3.88 12.52 2.32
CA THR A 51 -3.53 12.56 3.74
C THR A 51 -2.05 12.84 3.93
N ASP A 52 -1.70 13.28 5.14
CA ASP A 52 -0.31 13.48 5.58
C ASP A 52 0.27 12.26 6.30
N TRP A 53 -0.34 11.07 6.14
CA TRP A 53 0.12 9.88 6.87
C TRP A 53 1.55 9.50 6.51
N PRO A 54 2.37 9.08 7.49
CA PRO A 54 3.68 8.53 7.22
C PRO A 54 3.61 7.44 6.14
N VAL A 55 4.56 7.46 5.20
CA VAL A 55 4.66 6.43 4.16
C VAL A 55 4.81 5.03 4.78
N ALA A 56 5.43 4.95 5.96
CA ALA A 56 5.52 3.73 6.73
C ALA A 56 4.13 3.20 7.17
N ASP A 57 3.27 4.05 7.71
CA ASP A 57 1.91 3.65 8.14
C ASP A 57 1.07 3.17 6.96
N ILE A 58 1.19 3.84 5.81
CA ILE A 58 0.54 3.41 4.56
C ILE A 58 1.08 2.04 4.12
N ALA A 59 2.40 1.84 4.19
CA ALA A 59 3.03 0.57 3.83
C ALA A 59 2.58 -0.58 4.75
N PHE A 60 2.54 -0.35 6.06
CA PHE A 60 2.08 -1.33 7.04
C PHE A 60 0.59 -1.64 6.87
N GLY A 61 -0.25 -0.63 6.60
CA GLY A 61 -1.67 -0.84 6.28
C GLY A 61 -1.87 -1.67 5.02
N LEU A 62 -1.02 -1.48 4.00
CA LEU A 62 -0.95 -2.30 2.78
C LEU A 62 -0.26 -3.65 3.00
N GLY A 63 0.14 -3.94 4.24
CA GLY A 63 0.64 -5.23 4.64
C GLY A 63 2.06 -5.53 4.17
N PHE A 64 2.86 -4.49 3.94
CA PHE A 64 4.31 -4.63 3.78
C PHE A 64 4.98 -4.65 5.15
N ASP A 65 5.88 -5.61 5.37
CA ASP A 65 6.66 -5.69 6.62
C ASP A 65 7.65 -4.53 6.78
N TYR A 66 8.03 -3.88 5.68
CA TYR A 66 8.98 -2.77 5.67
C TYR A 66 8.56 -1.67 4.69
N ALA A 67 8.62 -0.41 5.15
CA ALA A 67 8.34 0.77 4.33
C ALA A 67 9.28 0.89 3.10
N SER A 68 10.51 0.38 3.21
CA SER A 68 11.48 0.31 2.11
C SER A 68 11.04 -0.65 1.01
N CYS A 69 10.46 -1.81 1.37
CA CYS A 69 9.88 -2.76 0.42
C CYS A 69 8.73 -2.13 -0.36
N PHE A 70 7.82 -1.42 0.34
CA PHE A 70 6.75 -0.67 -0.31
C PHE A 70 7.30 0.42 -1.24
N THR A 71 8.29 1.19 -0.80
CA THR A 71 8.89 2.26 -1.61
C THR A 71 9.49 1.72 -2.91
N ASN A 72 10.23 0.60 -2.82
CA ASN A 72 10.80 -0.07 -4.01
C ASN A 72 9.70 -0.64 -4.91
N PHE A 73 8.68 -1.29 -4.33
CA PHE A 73 7.53 -1.80 -5.06
C PHE A 73 6.80 -0.70 -5.83
N PHE A 74 6.48 0.41 -5.15
CA PHE A 74 5.75 1.53 -5.71
C PHE A 74 6.55 2.21 -6.82
N LYS A 75 7.85 2.45 -6.60
CA LYS A 75 8.75 3.01 -7.62
C LYS A 75 8.87 2.09 -8.84
N LYS A 76 8.99 0.79 -8.63
CA LYS A 76 9.12 -0.19 -9.72
C LYS A 76 7.91 -0.18 -10.65
N HIS A 77 6.70 0.03 -10.12
CA HIS A 77 5.47 -0.03 -10.92
C HIS A 77 4.94 1.33 -11.38
N THR A 78 5.27 2.43 -10.69
CA THR A 78 4.80 3.78 -11.05
C THR A 78 5.88 4.66 -11.67
N GLY A 79 7.15 4.26 -11.60
CA GLY A 79 8.30 5.06 -12.04
C GLY A 79 8.75 6.12 -11.03
N VAL A 80 7.96 6.40 -9.99
CA VAL A 80 8.21 7.49 -9.02
C VAL A 80 8.08 7.00 -7.59
N THR A 81 8.65 7.72 -6.62
CA THR A 81 8.55 7.32 -5.21
C THR A 81 7.20 7.75 -4.60
N PRO A 82 6.72 7.09 -3.53
CA PRO A 82 5.54 7.54 -2.80
C PRO A 82 5.64 8.99 -2.33
N LEU A 83 6.84 9.42 -1.91
CA LEU A 83 7.10 10.79 -1.49
C LEU A 83 7.03 11.78 -2.66
N THR A 84 7.43 11.36 -3.87
CA THR A 84 7.28 12.16 -5.08
C THR A 84 5.80 12.35 -5.42
N ILE A 85 4.99 11.29 -5.34
CA ILE A 85 3.54 11.36 -5.58
C ILE A 85 2.85 12.31 -4.60
N ARG A 86 3.27 12.32 -3.33
CA ARG A 86 2.72 13.25 -2.33
C ARG A 86 2.99 14.74 -2.66
N LYS A 87 4.05 15.02 -3.43
CA LYS A 87 4.42 16.39 -3.82
C LYS A 87 3.78 16.84 -5.14
N GLN A 88 2.98 15.99 -5.78
CA GLN A 88 2.25 16.28 -7.01
C GLN A 88 0.80 16.62 -6.69
#